data_AF-R9I859-F1
#
_entry.id   AF-R9I859-F1
#
_cell.length_a   1.000
_cell.length_b   1.000
_cell.length_c   1.000
_cell.angle_alpha   90.00
_cell.angle_beta   90.00
_cell.angle_gamma   90.00
#
_symmetry.space_group_name_H-M   'P 1'
#
loop_
_entity.id
_entity.type
_entity.pdbx_description
1 polymer ?
#
loop_
_entity_poly.entity_id
_entity_poly.type
_entity_poly.pdbx_seq_one_letter_code
_entity_poly.pdbx_strand_id
1 'polypeptide(L)'
;MSVAGLKKMMHIWKSRNITDSTTTKLLELYLGLTAYMNSQKIYPQENFYEIRNSLRFSTTQALIEAMKRSQAFPFVTDPETGAVKAFWSPLYHETNSEIHTEKDNGPASQTFAQTFVPTDNNNINNNNIYTNSTNERTSFRSSSPEKDSPKDDSGNLSEENFPGQGNSTTDTLPTIAAKEFFHRINTSKEEKAGILIPLIDRFQQQEGIDRPQACRIVVCLVNEKLIPYFTAQVKFRKLNHSGRLAWLGNLLKSAHGQNLIAQAIQSHRTKREQEARENCRKQCSELRSFHPVSPHEWSDRESGSRFYDDATEGTVLIPAEAAPRPSEKAVWNVLSHLWNE
;
A
#
# COMPACT_ATOMS: atom_id res chain seq x y z
N MET A 1 -5.77 22.87 -1.65
CA MET A 1 -6.66 23.01 -2.83
C MET A 1 -8.10 23.08 -2.34
N SER A 2 -8.92 24.03 -2.80
CA SER A 2 -10.34 24.16 -2.40
C SER A 2 -11.26 23.27 -3.26
N VAL A 3 -12.46 22.95 -2.76
CA VAL A 3 -13.46 22.18 -3.52
C VAL A 3 -13.90 22.92 -4.79
N ALA A 4 -14.01 24.25 -4.73
CA ALA A 4 -14.22 25.09 -5.91
C ALA A 4 -13.11 24.93 -6.96
N GLY A 5 -11.85 24.79 -6.52
CA GLY A 5 -10.70 24.50 -7.38
C GLY A 5 -10.80 23.13 -8.07
N LEU A 6 -11.20 22.10 -7.32
CA LEU A 6 -11.46 20.75 -7.88
C LEU A 6 -12.59 20.76 -8.91
N LYS A 7 -13.72 21.42 -8.61
CA LYS A 7 -14.84 21.58 -9.55
C LYS A 7 -14.41 22.26 -10.85
N LYS A 8 -13.62 23.33 -10.75
CA LYS A 8 -13.05 24.02 -11.92
C LYS A 8 -12.13 23.10 -12.74
N MET A 9 -11.27 22.33 -12.07
CA MET A 9 -10.38 21.37 -12.73
C MET A 9 -11.18 20.29 -13.48
N MET A 10 -12.21 19.71 -12.86
CA MET A 10 -13.09 18.74 -13.51
C MET A 10 -13.80 19.32 -14.74
N HIS A 11 -14.25 20.57 -14.68
CA HIS A 11 -14.81 21.26 -15.85
C HIS A 11 -13.79 21.46 -16.98
N ILE A 12 -12.54 21.79 -16.65
CA ILE A 12 -11.44 21.90 -17.64
C ILE A 12 -11.16 20.53 -18.27
N TRP A 13 -11.20 19.45 -17.50
CA TRP A 13 -11.01 18.11 -18.05
C TRP A 13 -12.13 17.71 -19.00
N LYS A 14 -13.39 18.04 -18.65
CA LYS A 14 -14.54 17.83 -19.52
C LYS A 14 -14.42 18.60 -20.84
N SER A 15 -13.96 19.85 -20.81
CA SER A 15 -13.74 20.63 -22.04
C SER A 15 -12.59 20.09 -22.91
N ARG A 16 -11.73 19.24 -22.35
CA ARG A 16 -10.64 18.54 -23.06
C ARG A 16 -11.01 17.13 -23.51
N ASN A 17 -12.29 16.77 -23.53
CA ASN A 17 -12.77 15.43 -23.91
C ASN A 17 -12.22 14.30 -23.02
N ILE A 18 -12.00 14.56 -21.73
CA ILE A 18 -11.75 13.49 -20.75
C ILE A 18 -13.11 12.94 -20.32
N THR A 19 -13.31 11.63 -20.49
CA THR A 19 -14.57 10.96 -20.13
C THR A 19 -14.75 10.89 -18.62
N ASP A 20 -16.00 10.82 -18.14
CA ASP A 20 -16.29 10.75 -16.70
C ASP A 20 -15.58 9.58 -16.00
N SER A 21 -15.51 8.41 -16.66
CA SER A 21 -14.74 7.26 -16.16
C SER A 21 -13.24 7.57 -16.02
N THR A 22 -12.66 8.34 -16.95
CA THR A 22 -11.24 8.74 -16.88
C THR A 22 -11.04 9.81 -15.82
N THR A 23 -11.99 10.73 -15.64
CA THR A 23 -11.98 11.75 -14.60
C THR A 23 -11.88 11.13 -13.21
N THR A 24 -12.68 10.11 -12.88
CA THR A 24 -12.60 9.43 -11.58
C THR A 24 -11.22 8.80 -11.36
N LYS A 25 -10.68 8.10 -12.37
CA LYS A 25 -9.33 7.49 -12.30
C LYS A 25 -8.23 8.51 -12.09
N LEU A 26 -8.31 9.65 -12.78
CA LEU A 26 -7.35 10.74 -12.62
C LEU A 26 -7.49 11.43 -11.27
N LEU A 27 -8.70 11.55 -10.72
CA LEU A 27 -8.92 12.07 -9.37
C LEU A 27 -8.32 11.15 -8.30
N GLU A 28 -8.51 9.83 -8.41
CA GLU A 28 -7.87 8.85 -7.51
C GLU A 28 -6.34 8.99 -7.54
N LEU A 29 -5.76 9.13 -8.73
CA LEU A 29 -4.32 9.34 -8.89
C LEU A 29 -3.88 10.71 -8.34
N TYR A 30 -4.69 11.75 -8.56
CA TYR A 30 -4.46 13.11 -8.07
C TYR A 30 -4.49 13.19 -6.55
N LEU A 31 -5.43 12.48 -5.91
CA LEU A 31 -5.56 12.38 -4.45
C LEU A 31 -4.49 11.51 -3.79
N GLY A 32 -3.67 10.81 -4.58
CA GLY A 32 -2.47 10.12 -4.11
C GLY A 32 -2.68 8.66 -3.78
N LEU A 33 -2.42 7.79 -4.76
CA LEU A 33 -2.18 6.37 -4.55
C LEU A 33 -0.79 6.12 -3.94
N THR A 34 -0.64 6.39 -2.64
CA THR A 34 0.65 6.32 -1.92
C THR A 34 1.35 4.97 -2.02
N ALA A 35 0.62 3.87 -2.19
CA ALA A 35 1.17 2.53 -2.34
C ALA A 35 2.06 2.36 -3.59
N TYR A 36 1.86 3.20 -4.61
CA TYR A 36 2.67 3.21 -5.84
C TYR A 36 3.68 4.37 -5.87
N MET A 37 3.79 5.14 -4.80
CA MET A 37 4.82 6.17 -4.68
C MET A 37 6.09 5.60 -4.06
N ASN A 38 7.24 6.17 -4.41
CA ASN A 38 8.50 5.92 -3.70
C ASN A 38 8.57 6.74 -2.39
N SER A 39 9.69 6.64 -1.66
CA SER A 39 9.93 7.40 -0.42
C SER A 39 9.89 8.92 -0.60
N GLN A 40 10.09 9.42 -1.82
CA GLN A 40 10.04 10.84 -2.17
C GLN A 40 8.65 11.31 -2.63
N LYS A 41 7.62 10.46 -2.51
CA LYS A 41 6.24 10.76 -2.96
C LYS A 41 6.09 10.96 -4.48
N ILE A 42 7.00 10.37 -5.25
CA ILE A 42 7.00 10.38 -6.71
C ILE A 42 6.49 9.01 -7.21
N TYR A 43 5.75 9.01 -8.31
CA TYR A 43 5.39 7.80 -9.06
C TYR A 43 6.48 7.48 -10.07
N PRO A 44 7.27 6.43 -9.85
CA PRO A 44 8.35 6.04 -10.74
C PRO A 44 7.78 5.27 -11.95
N GLN A 45 8.42 5.36 -13.13
CA GLN A 45 7.99 4.70 -14.39
C GLN A 45 7.73 3.21 -14.19
N GLU A 46 8.54 2.61 -13.34
CA GLU A 46 8.47 1.25 -12.81
C GLU A 46 7.05 0.83 -12.41
N ASN A 47 6.32 1.73 -11.73
CA ASN A 47 5.00 1.44 -11.20
C ASN A 47 3.88 1.72 -12.22
N PHE A 48 4.17 2.24 -13.42
CA PHE A 48 3.13 2.67 -14.37
C PHE A 48 2.26 1.51 -14.84
N TYR A 49 2.85 0.33 -15.04
CA TYR A 49 2.11 -0.87 -15.43
C TYR A 49 1.09 -1.28 -14.34
N GLU A 50 1.50 -1.21 -13.08
CA GLU A 50 0.65 -1.56 -11.95
C GLU A 50 -0.43 -0.51 -11.69
N ILE A 51 -0.08 0.79 -11.78
CA ILE A 51 -1.04 1.89 -11.70
C ILE A 51 -2.09 1.77 -12.80
N ARG A 52 -1.66 1.47 -14.04
CA ARG A 52 -2.57 1.21 -15.16
C ARG A 52 -3.53 0.08 -14.84
N ASN A 53 -3.05 -1.05 -14.31
CA ASN A 53 -3.92 -2.19 -13.98
C ASN A 53 -4.89 -1.85 -12.84
N SER A 54 -4.40 -1.17 -11.80
CA SER A 54 -5.20 -0.77 -10.63
C SER A 54 -6.34 0.18 -11.01
N LEU A 55 -6.03 1.20 -11.83
CA LEU A 55 -7.01 2.16 -12.35
C LEU A 55 -7.76 1.65 -13.59
N ARG A 56 -7.50 0.41 -14.03
CA ARG A 56 -8.14 -0.24 -15.17
C ARG A 56 -8.04 0.59 -16.47
N PHE A 57 -6.85 1.06 -16.80
CA PHE A 57 -6.55 1.63 -18.11
C PHE A 57 -6.25 0.53 -19.13
N SER A 58 -6.65 0.76 -20.39
CA SER A 58 -6.46 -0.21 -21.47
C SER A 58 -4.99 -0.46 -21.78
N THR A 59 -4.13 0.56 -21.73
CA THR A 59 -2.68 0.46 -21.91
C THR A 59 -1.94 1.49 -21.06
N THR A 60 -0.65 1.27 -20.81
CA THR A 60 0.19 2.29 -20.13
C THR A 60 0.23 3.59 -20.91
N GLN A 61 0.20 3.52 -22.25
CA GLN A 61 0.10 4.72 -23.08
C GLN A 61 -1.22 5.47 -22.86
N ALA A 62 -2.35 4.75 -22.74
CA ALA A 62 -3.65 5.39 -22.47
C ALA A 62 -3.66 6.13 -21.12
N LEU A 63 -2.99 5.59 -20.10
CA LEU A 63 -2.78 6.28 -18.82
C LEU A 63 -1.97 7.58 -19.03
N ILE A 64 -0.81 7.48 -19.69
CA ILE A 64 0.09 8.64 -19.92
C ILE A 64 -0.62 9.73 -20.75
N GLU A 65 -1.32 9.35 -21.82
CA GLU A 65 -2.07 10.29 -22.67
C GLU A 65 -3.21 10.98 -21.90
N ALA A 66 -3.94 10.25 -21.06
CA ALA A 66 -4.97 10.83 -20.22
C ALA A 66 -4.38 11.86 -19.24
N MET A 67 -3.22 11.57 -18.65
CA MET A 67 -2.53 12.50 -17.75
C MET A 67 -1.95 13.71 -18.48
N LYS A 68 -1.36 13.52 -19.67
CA LYS A 68 -0.88 14.65 -20.50
C LYS A 68 -2.03 15.57 -20.90
N ARG A 69 -3.17 15.00 -21.30
CA ARG A 69 -4.38 15.75 -21.67
C ARG A 69 -4.99 16.48 -20.47
N SER A 70 -4.93 15.89 -19.27
CA SER A 70 -5.42 16.54 -18.06
C SER A 70 -4.57 17.75 -17.66
N GLN A 71 -3.28 17.76 -18.03
CA GLN A 71 -2.26 18.75 -17.62
C GLN A 71 -2.25 19.02 -16.10
N ALA A 72 -2.74 18.07 -15.32
CA ALA A 72 -2.81 18.20 -13.88
C ALA A 72 -1.58 17.60 -13.18
N PHE A 73 -0.75 16.84 -13.90
CA PHE A 73 0.39 16.12 -13.35
C PHE A 73 1.69 16.66 -13.95
N PRO A 74 2.64 17.09 -13.11
CA PRO A 74 4.00 17.35 -13.57
C PRO A 74 4.71 16.04 -13.93
N PHE A 75 5.52 16.07 -15.00
CA PHE A 75 6.24 14.90 -15.50
C PHE A 75 7.75 15.12 -15.48
N VAL A 76 8.49 14.08 -15.13
CA VAL A 76 9.90 13.95 -15.48
C VAL A 76 9.98 13.19 -16.80
N THR A 77 10.57 13.81 -17.81
CA THR A 77 10.76 13.18 -19.13
C THR A 77 12.24 12.92 -19.39
N ASP A 78 12.51 11.88 -20.16
CA ASP A 78 13.84 11.60 -20.67
C ASP A 78 14.21 12.63 -21.74
N PRO A 79 15.33 13.37 -21.60
CA PRO A 79 15.76 14.34 -22.62
C PRO A 79 16.03 13.71 -23.99
N GLU A 80 16.43 12.44 -24.06
CA GLU A 80 16.78 11.80 -25.35
C GLU A 80 15.59 11.17 -26.06
N THR A 81 14.63 10.61 -25.32
CA THR A 81 13.51 9.84 -25.90
C THR A 81 12.16 10.54 -25.75
N GLY A 82 12.06 11.58 -24.91
CA GLY A 82 10.80 12.23 -24.54
C GLY A 82 9.83 11.33 -23.75
N ALA A 83 10.28 10.14 -23.35
CA ALA A 83 9.47 9.20 -22.58
C ALA A 83 9.29 9.70 -21.15
N VAL A 84 8.10 9.45 -20.56
CA VAL A 84 7.82 9.82 -19.17
C VAL A 84 8.51 8.83 -18.23
N LYS A 85 9.48 9.32 -17.44
CA LYS A 85 10.23 8.54 -16.44
C LYS A 85 9.62 8.59 -15.05
N ALA A 86 8.90 9.64 -14.72
CA ALA A 86 8.20 9.76 -13.45
C ALA A 86 7.14 10.85 -13.51
N PHE A 87 6.23 10.86 -12.55
CA PHE A 87 5.33 11.98 -12.28
C PHE A 87 5.01 12.04 -10.80
N TRP A 88 4.40 13.13 -10.33
CA TRP A 88 3.94 13.21 -8.95
C TRP A 88 2.52 13.77 -8.86
N SER A 89 1.84 13.45 -7.77
CA SER A 89 0.60 14.13 -7.43
C SER A 89 0.92 15.54 -6.95
N PRO A 90 0.25 16.60 -7.49
CA PRO A 90 0.44 17.96 -7.01
C PRO A 90 0.02 18.18 -5.55
N LEU A 91 -0.73 17.25 -4.95
CA LEU A 91 -1.10 17.35 -3.53
C LEU A 91 -0.02 16.84 -2.58
N TYR A 92 0.89 15.99 -3.07
CA TYR A 92 1.94 15.35 -2.25
C TYR A 92 3.30 16.01 -2.41
N HIS A 93 3.46 16.83 -3.44
CA HIS A 93 4.65 17.62 -3.66
C HIS A 93 4.29 19.07 -3.39
N GLU A 94 4.55 19.55 -2.17
CA GLU A 94 4.51 20.98 -1.90
C GLU A 94 5.53 21.65 -2.82
N THR A 95 5.03 22.46 -3.75
CA THR A 95 5.85 23.46 -4.42
C THR A 95 6.25 24.46 -3.36
N ASN A 96 7.38 24.22 -2.67
CA ASN A 96 8.14 25.30 -2.06
C ASN A 96 8.71 26.16 -3.19
N SER A 97 7.87 27.03 -3.72
CA SER A 97 8.24 28.22 -4.48
C SER A 97 6.99 29.10 -4.48
N GLU A 98 6.95 30.01 -3.51
CA GLU A 98 6.24 31.28 -3.66
C GLU A 98 6.63 31.87 -5.01
N ILE A 99 5.74 31.84 -6.00
CA ILE A 99 5.86 32.72 -7.15
C ILE A 99 4.94 33.90 -6.85
N HIS A 100 5.58 34.96 -6.38
CA HIS A 100 5.05 36.31 -6.40
C HIS A 100 4.35 36.58 -7.73
N THR A 101 3.13 37.09 -7.62
CA THR A 101 2.44 37.78 -8.69
C THR A 101 3.33 38.87 -9.28
N GLU A 102 3.72 38.74 -10.53
CA GLU A 102 3.88 39.90 -11.41
C GLU A 102 3.57 39.50 -12.85
N LYS A 103 2.75 40.34 -13.49
CA LYS A 103 2.31 40.25 -14.87
C LYS A 103 3.53 40.39 -15.79
N ASP A 104 3.70 39.49 -16.77
CA ASP A 104 3.59 39.82 -18.21
C ASP A 104 3.92 38.62 -19.12
N ASN A 105 3.12 38.47 -20.17
CA ASN A 105 3.33 37.85 -21.49
C ASN A 105 4.29 36.64 -21.66
N GLY A 106 3.74 35.52 -22.16
CA GLY A 106 4.51 34.35 -22.64
C GLY A 106 5.29 34.58 -23.94
N PRO A 107 5.91 33.54 -24.56
CA PRO A 107 5.89 32.11 -24.24
C PRO A 107 7.29 31.57 -23.84
N ALA A 108 7.39 30.83 -22.73
CA ALA A 108 8.64 30.23 -22.30
C ALA A 108 8.73 28.75 -22.70
N SER A 109 9.50 28.47 -23.76
CA SER A 109 10.33 27.27 -23.79
C SER A 109 11.60 27.59 -23.03
N GLN A 110 11.91 26.89 -21.95
CA GLN A 110 13.29 26.82 -21.43
C GLN A 110 13.46 25.66 -20.44
N THR A 111 14.08 24.61 -20.98
CA THR A 111 15.02 23.67 -20.39
C THR A 111 15.56 24.07 -19.01
N PHE A 112 15.46 23.17 -18.03
CA PHE A 112 16.43 23.11 -16.93
C PHE A 112 16.90 21.67 -16.75
N ALA A 113 18.15 21.45 -17.13
CA ALA A 113 18.93 20.28 -16.77
C ALA A 113 19.31 20.38 -15.29
N GLN A 114 19.24 19.26 -14.56
CA GLN A 114 19.95 19.11 -13.29
C GLN A 114 20.83 17.86 -13.31
N THR A 115 22.11 18.15 -13.08
CA THR A 115 23.25 17.27 -12.92
C THR A 115 23.03 16.26 -11.79
N PHE A 116 23.21 14.98 -12.11
CA PHE A 116 23.22 13.87 -11.15
C PHE A 116 24.53 13.87 -10.37
N VAL A 117 24.43 13.81 -9.03
CA VAL A 117 25.51 13.34 -8.15
C VAL A 117 25.01 12.05 -7.51
N PRO A 118 25.69 10.90 -7.67
CA PRO A 118 25.25 9.65 -7.07
C PRO A 118 25.71 9.60 -5.61
N THR A 119 24.77 9.69 -4.67
CA THR A 119 25.03 9.33 -3.27
C THR A 119 24.68 7.87 -3.08
N ASP A 120 25.70 7.04 -2.97
CA ASP A 120 25.63 5.65 -2.52
C ASP A 120 24.97 5.58 -1.12
N ASN A 121 23.73 5.10 -1.07
CA ASN A 121 23.06 4.79 0.20
C ASN A 121 22.68 3.30 0.24
N ASN A 122 23.67 2.50 0.65
CA ASN A 122 23.47 1.16 1.21
C ASN A 122 22.69 1.25 2.52
N ASN A 123 21.35 1.25 2.47
CA ASN A 123 20.52 0.96 3.64
C ASN A 123 19.52 -0.16 3.32
N ILE A 124 20.04 -1.39 3.23
CA ILE A 124 19.28 -2.64 2.99
C ILE A 124 18.96 -3.35 4.33
N ASN A 125 19.00 -2.64 5.47
CA ASN A 125 18.94 -3.29 6.79
C ASN A 125 17.57 -3.26 7.48
N ASN A 126 16.55 -2.61 6.90
CA ASN A 126 15.25 -2.43 7.56
C ASN A 126 14.09 -3.31 7.06
N ASN A 127 14.31 -4.20 6.08
CA ASN A 127 13.29 -5.21 5.76
C ASN A 127 13.50 -6.43 6.66
N ASN A 128 12.98 -6.33 7.90
CA ASN A 128 12.88 -7.48 8.78
C ASN A 128 12.04 -8.54 8.04
N ILE A 129 12.60 -9.73 7.82
CA ILE A 129 11.90 -10.85 7.16
C ILE A 129 10.66 -11.25 7.98
N TYR A 130 10.56 -10.81 9.24
CA TYR A 130 9.34 -10.87 10.03
C TYR A 130 8.66 -9.50 10.10
N THR A 131 7.71 -9.25 9.21
CA THR A 131 6.68 -8.25 9.49
C THR A 131 5.62 -8.92 10.36
N ASN A 132 5.73 -8.77 11.68
CA ASN A 132 4.56 -8.92 12.53
C ASN A 132 3.61 -7.79 12.17
N SER A 133 2.52 -8.14 11.49
CA SER A 133 1.32 -7.32 11.42
C SER A 133 0.76 -7.19 12.82
N THR A 134 1.18 -6.14 13.54
CA THR A 134 0.42 -5.34 14.53
C THR A 134 1.43 -4.45 15.23
N ASN A 135 1.51 -3.17 14.84
CA ASN A 135 2.12 -2.12 15.65
C ASN A 135 1.17 -0.92 15.60
N GLU A 136 0.00 -1.07 16.22
CA GLU A 136 -0.73 0.09 16.72
C GLU A 136 0.00 0.57 17.97
N ARG A 137 0.65 1.71 17.83
CA ARG A 137 1.31 2.43 18.91
C ARG A 137 0.22 3.01 19.81
N THR A 138 -0.16 2.29 20.87
CA THR A 138 -0.85 2.90 22.01
C THR A 138 0.19 3.28 23.05
N SER A 139 0.47 4.57 23.12
CA SER A 139 1.23 5.19 24.19
C SER A 139 0.41 5.11 25.48
N PHE A 140 0.79 4.24 26.41
CA PHE A 140 0.30 4.33 27.78
C PHE A 140 1.33 5.01 28.67
N ARG A 141 0.94 6.23 28.99
CA ARG A 141 1.42 7.14 30.01
C ARG A 141 1.78 6.40 31.31
N SER A 142 2.98 6.72 31.79
CA SER A 142 3.54 6.38 33.09
C SER A 142 2.56 6.64 34.23
N SER A 143 2.41 5.66 35.13
CA SER A 143 2.09 5.84 36.55
C SER A 143 2.48 4.57 37.34
N SER A 144 3.61 4.64 38.04
CA SER A 144 3.90 3.87 39.28
C SER A 144 3.04 4.42 40.43
N PRO A 145 2.74 3.67 41.52
CA PRO A 145 3.77 3.16 42.46
C PRO A 145 3.53 1.78 43.12
N GLU A 146 4.65 1.21 43.60
CA GLU A 146 4.92 0.41 44.83
C GLU A 146 3.74 -0.36 45.50
N LYS A 147 3.86 -1.60 45.99
CA LYS A 147 4.92 -2.17 46.85
C LYS A 147 4.66 -3.68 47.13
N ASP A 148 5.72 -4.37 47.55
CA ASP A 148 5.81 -5.59 48.38
C ASP A 148 5.45 -6.99 47.84
N SER A 149 6.48 -7.85 47.81
CA SER A 149 6.43 -9.34 47.81
C SER A 149 6.40 -9.85 49.28
N PRO A 150 6.55 -11.17 49.61
CA PRO A 150 6.43 -12.43 48.84
C PRO A 150 5.65 -13.56 49.60
N LYS A 151 5.35 -14.70 48.95
CA LYS A 151 5.58 -16.08 49.49
C LYS A 151 5.10 -17.21 48.58
N ASP A 152 5.93 -18.26 48.52
CA ASP A 152 5.69 -19.62 48.03
C ASP A 152 4.46 -20.29 48.67
N ASP A 153 3.75 -21.16 47.94
CA ASP A 153 3.88 -22.62 48.10
C ASP A 153 3.10 -23.42 47.03
N SER A 154 3.60 -24.63 46.82
CA SER A 154 3.23 -25.73 45.94
C SER A 154 1.77 -26.23 46.02
N GLY A 155 1.25 -26.79 44.92
CA GLY A 155 0.00 -27.57 44.91
C GLY A 155 -0.57 -27.87 43.52
N ASN A 156 -0.28 -29.08 43.01
CA ASN A 156 -0.85 -29.70 41.81
C ASN A 156 -2.38 -29.85 41.92
N LEU A 157 -3.14 -29.68 40.82
CA LEU A 157 -4.26 -30.56 40.39
C LEU A 157 -5.21 -29.92 39.33
N SER A 158 -5.50 -30.77 38.33
CA SER A 158 -6.72 -30.91 37.50
C SER A 158 -7.05 -29.91 36.37
N GLU A 159 -7.04 -30.48 35.17
CA GLU A 159 -7.87 -30.11 34.02
C GLU A 159 -9.35 -30.01 34.39
N GLU A 160 -9.95 -28.84 34.17
CA GLU A 160 -11.34 -28.74 33.70
C GLU A 160 -11.45 -27.60 32.69
N ASN A 161 -12.16 -27.90 31.60
CA ASN A 161 -12.48 -27.04 30.48
C ASN A 161 -13.25 -25.78 30.89
N PHE A 162 -13.03 -24.66 30.19
CA PHE A 162 -14.02 -23.84 29.44
C PHE A 162 -13.46 -22.43 29.09
N PRO A 163 -14.02 -21.73 28.07
CA PRO A 163 -13.28 -21.31 26.88
C PRO A 163 -12.97 -19.82 26.86
N GLY A 164 -11.86 -19.42 26.24
CA GLY A 164 -11.46 -18.01 26.21
C GLY A 164 -10.31 -17.71 25.26
N GLN A 165 -10.64 -17.47 23.99
CA GLN A 165 -10.27 -16.26 23.26
C GLN A 165 -8.80 -15.77 23.38
N GLY A 166 -8.00 -16.12 22.37
CA GLY A 166 -6.69 -15.51 22.15
C GLY A 166 -5.94 -16.19 21.01
N ASN A 167 -6.20 -15.80 19.76
CA ASN A 167 -5.41 -16.24 18.60
C ASN A 167 -4.00 -15.62 18.65
N SER A 168 -3.12 -16.18 19.47
CA SER A 168 -1.68 -16.17 19.20
C SER A 168 -1.38 -17.46 18.46
N THR A 169 -0.96 -17.37 17.20
CA THR A 169 -0.57 -18.53 16.41
C THR A 169 0.62 -19.19 17.10
N THR A 170 0.41 -20.30 17.80
CA THR A 170 1.50 -21.10 18.35
C THR A 170 2.20 -21.77 17.18
N ASP A 171 3.29 -21.15 16.71
CA ASP A 171 4.09 -21.70 15.62
C ASP A 171 4.53 -23.13 15.97
N THR A 172 4.18 -24.10 15.12
CA THR A 172 4.63 -25.48 15.31
C THR A 172 6.16 -25.57 15.21
N LEU A 173 6.79 -26.54 15.90
CA LEU A 173 8.24 -26.76 15.85
C LEU A 173 8.84 -26.79 14.42
N PRO A 174 8.19 -27.40 13.39
CA PRO A 174 8.66 -27.31 12.01
C PRO A 174 8.62 -25.90 11.41
N THR A 175 7.66 -25.07 11.81
CA THR A 175 7.57 -23.65 11.41
C THR A 175 8.72 -22.85 11.99
N ILE A 176 9.03 -23.04 13.28
CA ILE A 176 10.14 -22.37 13.95
C ILE A 176 11.48 -22.72 13.28
N ALA A 177 11.71 -24.01 13.00
CA ALA A 177 12.94 -24.45 12.33
C ALA A 177 13.10 -23.87 10.90
N ALA A 178 12.01 -23.73 10.15
CA ALA A 178 12.03 -23.09 8.83
C ALA A 178 12.30 -21.58 8.94
N LYS A 179 11.68 -20.92 9.91
CA LYS A 179 11.91 -19.50 10.23
C LYS A 179 13.37 -19.23 10.59
N GLU A 180 13.95 -20.01 11.49
CA GLU A 180 15.37 -19.87 11.88
C GLU A 180 16.32 -20.07 10.69
N PHE A 181 16.02 -21.01 9.79
CA PHE A 181 16.81 -21.24 8.59
C PHE A 181 16.88 -20.00 7.67
N PHE A 182 15.73 -19.38 7.37
CA PHE A 182 15.71 -18.16 6.55
C PHE A 182 16.27 -16.94 7.29
N HIS A 183 16.12 -16.88 8.61
CA HIS A 183 16.77 -15.85 9.42
C HIS A 183 18.30 -15.93 9.30
N ARG A 184 18.87 -17.15 9.37
CA ARG A 184 20.31 -17.38 9.21
C ARG A 184 20.81 -16.95 7.83
N ILE A 185 20.07 -17.27 6.77
CA ILE A 185 20.40 -16.84 5.39
C ILE A 185 20.46 -15.31 5.29
N ASN A 186 19.55 -14.60 5.96
CA ASN A 186 19.52 -13.13 5.92
C ASN A 186 20.62 -12.47 6.76
N THR A 187 21.04 -13.12 7.85
CA THR A 187 22.11 -12.61 8.72
C THR A 187 23.49 -12.89 8.14
N SER A 188 23.70 -14.00 7.43
CA SER A 188 24.96 -14.27 6.72
C SER A 188 25.09 -13.39 5.49
N LYS A 189 26.20 -12.65 5.40
CA LYS A 189 26.48 -11.77 4.25
C LYS A 189 26.67 -12.57 2.96
N GLU A 190 27.34 -13.72 3.05
CA GLU A 190 27.66 -14.60 1.94
C GLU A 190 26.41 -15.30 1.41
N GLU A 191 25.59 -15.88 2.30
CA GLU A 191 24.36 -16.58 1.90
C GLU A 191 23.31 -15.61 1.36
N LYS A 192 23.17 -14.44 1.99
CA LYS A 192 22.32 -13.34 1.51
C LYS A 192 22.75 -12.91 0.11
N ALA A 193 24.05 -12.70 -0.12
CA ALA A 193 24.58 -12.32 -1.42
C ALA A 193 24.45 -13.42 -2.48
N GLY A 194 24.52 -14.69 -2.09
CA GLY A 194 24.38 -15.81 -3.03
C GLY A 194 22.93 -16.16 -3.41
N ILE A 195 21.96 -15.87 -2.54
CA ILE A 195 20.57 -16.32 -2.73
C ILE A 195 19.60 -15.15 -2.84
N LEU A 196 19.58 -14.24 -1.86
CA LEU A 196 18.57 -13.20 -1.77
C LEU A 196 18.85 -12.04 -2.73
N ILE A 197 20.10 -11.58 -2.83
CA ILE A 197 20.47 -10.47 -3.73
C ILE A 197 20.15 -10.80 -5.20
N PRO A 198 20.52 -11.98 -5.76
CA PRO A 198 20.16 -12.33 -7.12
C PRO A 198 18.66 -12.40 -7.38
N LEU A 199 17.87 -12.80 -6.36
CA LEU A 199 16.40 -12.76 -6.47
C LEU A 199 15.88 -11.32 -6.49
N ILE A 200 16.42 -10.44 -5.66
CA ILE A 200 16.06 -9.01 -5.65
C ILE A 200 16.38 -8.41 -7.02
N ASP A 201 17.59 -8.58 -7.52
CA ASP A 201 18.03 -7.99 -8.79
C ASP A 201 17.20 -8.56 -9.96
N ARG A 202 16.89 -9.86 -9.93
CA ARG A 202 15.97 -10.48 -10.90
C ARG A 202 14.57 -9.85 -10.85
N PHE A 203 14.01 -9.61 -9.67
CA PHE A 203 12.69 -8.96 -9.56
C PHE A 203 12.72 -7.52 -10.05
N GLN A 204 13.79 -6.77 -9.76
CA GLN A 204 13.96 -5.42 -10.30
C GLN A 204 13.97 -5.43 -11.83
N GLN A 205 14.67 -6.37 -12.46
CA GLN A 205 14.72 -6.47 -13.92
C GLN A 205 13.41 -6.97 -14.55
N GLN A 206 12.79 -7.99 -13.96
CA GLN A 206 11.63 -8.66 -14.54
C GLN A 206 10.36 -7.82 -14.41
N GLU A 207 10.17 -7.17 -13.27
CA GLU A 207 8.99 -6.36 -12.98
C GLU A 207 9.22 -4.87 -13.26
N GLY A 208 10.48 -4.48 -13.51
CA GLY A 208 10.86 -3.08 -13.64
C GLY A 208 10.46 -2.32 -12.38
N ILE A 209 10.88 -2.77 -11.20
CA ILE A 209 10.51 -2.18 -9.91
C ILE A 209 11.73 -1.69 -9.13
N ASP A 210 11.51 -0.77 -8.19
CA ASP A 210 12.55 -0.30 -7.30
C ASP A 210 13.06 -1.42 -6.36
N ARG A 211 14.25 -1.21 -5.80
CA ARG A 211 14.88 -2.18 -4.89
C ARG A 211 14.04 -2.46 -3.62
N PRO A 212 13.44 -1.45 -2.95
CA PRO A 212 12.55 -1.69 -1.81
C PRO A 212 11.36 -2.60 -2.12
N GLN A 213 10.69 -2.41 -3.26
CA GLN A 213 9.55 -3.24 -3.69
C GLN A 213 10.00 -4.65 -4.06
N ALA A 214 11.16 -4.79 -4.73
CA ALA A 214 11.74 -6.11 -4.99
C ALA A 214 12.05 -6.88 -3.69
N CYS A 215 12.52 -6.19 -2.64
CA CYS A 215 12.69 -6.79 -1.33
C CYS A 215 11.35 -7.21 -0.69
N ARG A 216 10.26 -6.43 -0.86
CA ARG A 216 8.91 -6.83 -0.39
C ARG A 216 8.41 -8.10 -1.08
N ILE A 217 8.72 -8.30 -2.37
CA ILE A 217 8.41 -9.55 -3.08
C ILE A 217 9.17 -10.73 -2.47
N VAL A 218 10.45 -10.56 -2.15
CA VAL A 218 11.23 -11.61 -1.45
C VAL A 218 10.61 -11.96 -0.10
N VAL A 219 10.13 -10.97 0.66
CA VAL A 219 9.42 -11.21 1.94
C VAL A 219 8.15 -12.03 1.71
N CYS A 220 7.34 -11.71 0.69
CA CYS A 220 6.16 -12.49 0.33
C CYS A 220 6.54 -13.94 -0.06
N LEU A 221 7.60 -14.10 -0.86
CA LEU A 221 8.10 -15.41 -1.28
C LEU A 221 8.53 -16.26 -0.09
N VAL A 222 9.33 -15.71 0.82
CA VAL A 222 9.85 -16.44 1.97
C VAL A 222 8.71 -16.80 2.94
N ASN A 223 7.90 -15.81 3.33
CA ASN A 223 6.90 -16.00 4.39
C ASN A 223 5.67 -16.78 3.94
N GLU A 224 5.16 -16.53 2.74
CA GLU A 224 3.89 -17.12 2.31
C GLU A 224 4.08 -18.41 1.53
N LYS A 225 5.26 -18.64 0.94
CA LYS A 225 5.49 -19.76 0.02
C LYS A 225 6.57 -20.70 0.52
N LEU A 226 7.78 -20.20 0.78
CA LEU A 226 8.92 -21.06 1.12
C LEU A 226 8.84 -21.62 2.54
N ILE A 227 8.53 -20.80 3.56
CA ILE A 227 8.38 -21.28 4.94
C ILE A 227 7.29 -22.37 5.00
N PRO A 228 6.05 -22.15 4.52
CA PRO A 228 5.03 -23.19 4.53
C PRO A 228 5.44 -24.46 3.77
N TYR A 229 6.11 -24.30 2.62
CA TYR A 229 6.64 -25.43 1.85
C TYR A 229 7.61 -26.28 2.69
N PHE A 230 8.61 -25.67 3.33
CA PHE A 230 9.59 -26.41 4.13
C PHE A 230 9.02 -26.95 5.44
N THR A 231 8.07 -26.25 6.07
CA THR A 231 7.34 -26.71 7.25
C THR A 231 6.59 -28.01 6.99
N ALA A 232 6.00 -28.17 5.79
CA ALA A 232 5.30 -29.40 5.40
C ALA A 232 6.25 -30.59 5.18
N GLN A 233 7.57 -30.37 5.07
CA GLN A 233 8.52 -31.43 4.73
C GLN A 233 9.18 -32.03 5.97
N VAL A 234 8.83 -33.27 6.29
CA VAL A 234 9.41 -34.03 7.43
C VAL A 234 10.94 -34.17 7.33
N LYS A 235 11.47 -34.25 6.10
CA LYS A 235 12.92 -34.41 5.84
C LYS A 235 13.72 -33.14 6.12
N PHE A 236 13.08 -31.96 6.14
CA PHE A 236 13.76 -30.67 6.30
C PHE A 236 14.57 -30.62 7.60
N ARG A 237 14.00 -31.09 8.71
CA ARG A 237 14.68 -31.10 10.02
C ARG A 237 15.85 -32.07 10.11
N LYS A 238 15.84 -33.14 9.31
CA LYS A 238 16.89 -34.17 9.30
C LYS A 238 18.14 -33.73 8.53
N LEU A 239 18.01 -32.73 7.65
CA LEU A 239 19.13 -32.22 6.85
C LEU A 239 19.95 -31.20 7.63
N ASN A 240 21.26 -31.20 7.39
CA ASN A 240 22.17 -30.14 7.83
C ASN A 240 21.92 -28.85 7.01
N HIS A 241 22.49 -27.73 7.47
CA HIS A 241 22.29 -26.43 6.83
C HIS A 241 22.72 -26.41 5.35
N SER A 242 23.89 -26.96 5.03
CA SER A 242 24.39 -27.01 3.65
C SER A 242 23.46 -27.80 2.72
N GLY A 243 22.88 -28.91 3.20
CA GLY A 243 21.88 -29.68 2.47
C GLY A 243 20.57 -28.90 2.26
N ARG A 244 20.14 -28.12 3.26
CA ARG A 244 18.98 -27.23 3.13
C ARG A 244 19.22 -26.12 2.11
N LEU A 245 20.42 -25.53 2.09
CA LEU A 245 20.81 -24.53 1.08
C LEU A 245 20.83 -25.10 -0.34
N ALA A 246 21.42 -26.28 -0.52
CA ALA A 246 21.44 -26.95 -1.82
C ALA A 246 20.03 -27.29 -2.30
N TRP A 247 19.16 -27.75 -1.39
CA TRP A 247 17.76 -27.99 -1.69
C TRP A 247 17.03 -26.70 -2.09
N LEU A 248 17.19 -25.61 -1.33
CA LEU A 248 16.60 -24.31 -1.68
C LEU A 248 17.08 -23.83 -3.05
N GLY A 249 18.38 -23.92 -3.34
CA GLY A 249 18.93 -23.53 -4.64
C GLY A 249 18.34 -24.33 -5.81
N ASN A 250 18.17 -25.63 -5.64
CA ASN A 250 17.54 -26.49 -6.66
C ASN A 250 16.03 -26.24 -6.77
N LEU A 251 15.35 -26.01 -5.66
CA LEU A 251 13.93 -25.69 -5.64
C LEU A 251 13.66 -24.42 -6.43
N LEU A 252 14.41 -23.34 -6.18
CA LEU A 252 14.26 -22.06 -6.88
C LEU A 252 14.49 -22.17 -8.39
N LYS A 253 15.30 -23.14 -8.85
CA LYS A 253 15.52 -23.40 -10.28
C LYS A 253 14.46 -24.31 -10.91
N SER A 254 13.75 -25.10 -10.11
CA SER A 254 12.72 -26.03 -10.58
C SER A 254 11.46 -25.31 -11.08
N ALA A 255 10.68 -25.97 -11.95
CA ALA A 255 9.39 -25.45 -12.43
C ALA A 255 8.42 -25.12 -11.28
N HIS A 256 8.41 -25.94 -10.22
CA HIS A 256 7.60 -25.69 -9.04
C HIS A 256 8.06 -24.42 -8.30
N GLY A 257 9.37 -24.23 -8.10
CA GLY A 257 9.88 -23.01 -7.47
C GLY A 257 9.61 -21.75 -8.30
N GLN A 258 9.68 -21.84 -9.63
CA GLN A 258 9.29 -20.73 -10.51
C GLN A 258 7.80 -20.37 -10.36
N ASN A 259 6.93 -21.37 -10.17
CA ASN A 259 5.52 -21.13 -9.86
C ASN A 259 5.34 -20.43 -8.50
N LEU A 260 6.06 -20.85 -7.46
CA LEU A 260 6.03 -20.18 -6.15
C LEU A 260 6.47 -18.71 -6.25
N ILE A 261 7.50 -18.43 -7.06
CA ILE A 261 7.95 -17.07 -7.35
C ILE A 261 6.86 -16.25 -8.02
N ALA A 262 6.21 -16.78 -9.05
CA ALA A 262 5.11 -16.08 -9.75
C ALA A 262 3.93 -15.79 -8.80
N GLN A 263 3.59 -16.75 -7.93
CA GLN A 263 2.56 -16.54 -6.91
C GLN A 263 2.95 -15.46 -5.90
N ALA A 264 4.23 -15.38 -5.49
CA ALA A 264 4.70 -14.36 -4.57
C ALA A 264 4.62 -12.94 -5.17
N ILE A 265 4.97 -12.81 -6.46
CA ILE A 265 4.78 -11.56 -7.21
C ILE A 265 3.31 -11.17 -7.23
N GLN A 266 2.41 -12.12 -7.48
CA GLN A 266 0.98 -11.84 -7.49
C GLN A 266 0.44 -11.48 -6.10
N SER A 267 0.84 -12.20 -5.04
CA SER A 267 0.51 -11.85 -3.64
C SER A 267 0.92 -10.41 -3.32
N HIS A 268 2.14 -10.02 -3.71
CA HIS A 268 2.65 -8.68 -3.50
C HIS A 268 1.78 -7.62 -4.20
N ARG A 269 1.45 -7.84 -5.48
CA ARG A 269 0.57 -6.94 -6.25
C ARG A 269 -0.80 -6.77 -5.58
N THR A 270 -1.43 -7.86 -5.17
CA THR A 270 -2.73 -7.82 -4.49
C THR A 270 -2.65 -7.06 -3.18
N LYS A 271 -1.60 -7.25 -2.38
CA LYS A 271 -1.39 -6.52 -1.13
C LYS A 271 -1.22 -5.03 -1.36
N ARG A 272 -0.46 -4.63 -2.38
CA ARG A 272 -0.26 -3.21 -2.73
C ARG A 272 -1.57 -2.56 -3.17
N GLU A 273 -2.37 -3.28 -3.96
CA GLU A 273 -3.68 -2.79 -4.38
C GLU A 273 -4.65 -2.65 -3.20
N GLN A 274 -4.61 -3.59 -2.25
CA GLN A 274 -5.37 -3.52 -1.01
C GLN A 274 -4.93 -2.33 -0.15
N GLU A 275 -3.62 -2.13 0.01
CA GLU A 275 -3.03 -0.98 0.73
C GLU A 275 -3.46 0.35 0.09
N ALA A 276 -3.49 0.43 -1.25
CA ALA A 276 -4.00 1.60 -1.97
C ALA A 276 -5.48 1.86 -1.68
N ARG A 277 -6.32 0.82 -1.72
CA ARG A 277 -7.76 0.92 -1.41
C ARG A 277 -8.01 1.33 0.03
N GLU A 278 -7.29 0.73 0.98
CA GLU A 278 -7.40 1.06 2.39
C GLU A 278 -6.92 2.47 2.68
N ASN A 279 -5.84 2.93 2.04
CA ASN A 279 -5.37 4.30 2.19
C ASN A 279 -6.41 5.30 1.64
N CYS A 280 -7.01 5.00 0.48
CA CYS A 280 -8.12 5.80 -0.05
C CYS A 280 -9.30 5.82 0.93
N ARG A 281 -9.69 4.66 1.49
CA ARG A 281 -10.76 4.56 2.48
C ARG A 281 -10.45 5.36 3.75
N LYS A 282 -9.22 5.29 4.26
CA LYS A 282 -8.77 6.03 5.45
C LYS A 282 -8.80 7.53 5.20
N GLN A 283 -8.27 8.00 4.09
CA GLN A 283 -8.30 9.41 3.74
C GLN A 283 -9.74 9.93 3.63
N CYS A 284 -10.65 9.16 3.03
CA CYS A 284 -12.07 9.48 3.05
C CYS A 284 -12.61 9.50 4.49
N SER A 285 -12.32 8.50 5.31
CA SER A 285 -12.76 8.40 6.71
C SER A 285 -12.24 9.54 7.60
N GLU A 286 -10.99 9.97 7.42
CA GLU A 286 -10.39 11.04 8.19
C GLU A 286 -11.06 12.38 7.87
N LEU A 287 -11.34 12.66 6.59
CA LEU A 287 -12.13 13.83 6.19
C LEU A 287 -13.55 13.80 6.81
N ARG A 288 -14.15 12.61 6.95
CA ARG A 288 -15.46 12.41 7.59
C ARG A 288 -15.45 12.66 9.10
N SER A 289 -14.35 12.33 9.78
CA SER A 289 -14.21 12.45 11.24
C SER A 289 -14.29 13.90 11.75
N PHE A 290 -14.02 14.87 10.88
CA PHE A 290 -14.08 16.29 11.22
C PHE A 290 -15.52 16.85 11.24
N HIS A 291 -16.51 16.15 10.67
CA HIS A 291 -17.89 16.63 10.55
C HIS A 291 -18.98 15.54 10.74
N PRO A 292 -19.00 14.83 11.89
CA PRO A 292 -20.09 13.91 12.19
C PRO A 292 -21.39 14.69 12.46
N VAL A 293 -22.45 14.37 11.71
CA VAL A 293 -23.82 14.86 12.00
C VAL A 293 -24.48 13.94 13.02
N SER A 294 -24.22 12.65 12.91
CA SER A 294 -24.64 11.61 13.84
C SER A 294 -23.63 10.45 13.80
N PRO A 295 -23.73 9.43 14.67
CA PRO A 295 -22.87 8.23 14.59
C PRO A 295 -22.96 7.49 13.24
N HIS A 296 -23.98 7.76 12.43
CA HIS A 296 -24.26 7.04 11.19
C HIS A 296 -24.20 7.94 9.93
N GLU A 297 -24.00 9.25 10.10
CA GLU A 297 -23.99 10.24 9.03
C GLU A 297 -22.93 11.31 9.24
N TRP A 298 -22.42 11.83 8.14
CA TRP A 298 -21.48 12.96 8.13
C TRP A 298 -21.95 14.02 7.13
N SER A 299 -21.49 15.26 7.32
CA SER A 299 -21.82 16.37 6.42
C SER A 299 -20.58 16.94 5.73
N ASP A 300 -20.79 17.43 4.51
CA ASP A 300 -19.80 18.24 3.81
C ASP A 300 -19.90 19.71 4.28
N ARG A 301 -18.76 20.29 4.67
CA ARG A 301 -18.67 21.64 5.25
C ARG A 301 -19.10 22.74 4.28
N GLU A 302 -18.82 22.58 3.00
CA GLU A 302 -19.11 23.60 1.99
C GLU A 302 -20.55 23.54 1.49
N SER A 303 -21.11 22.34 1.31
CA SER A 303 -22.46 22.17 0.76
C SER A 303 -23.56 21.95 1.81
N GLY A 304 -23.21 21.60 3.06
CA GLY A 304 -24.18 21.18 4.08
C GLY A 304 -24.90 19.88 3.76
N SER A 305 -24.48 19.18 2.70
CA SER A 305 -25.09 17.92 2.26
C SER A 305 -24.73 16.79 3.23
N ARG A 306 -25.70 15.93 3.53
CA ARG A 306 -25.57 14.79 4.45
C ARG A 306 -25.28 13.52 3.66
N PHE A 307 -24.47 12.63 4.20
CA PHE A 307 -24.05 11.40 3.55
C PHE A 307 -24.00 10.22 4.53
N TYR A 308 -24.15 9.01 4.00
CA TYR A 308 -23.82 7.78 4.71
C TYR A 308 -23.04 6.82 3.81
N ASP A 309 -22.32 5.88 4.43
CA ASP A 309 -21.63 4.83 3.69
C ASP A 309 -22.50 3.55 3.64
N ASP A 310 -22.79 3.12 2.42
CA ASP A 310 -23.39 1.85 2.06
C ASP A 310 -22.30 0.83 1.69
N ALA A 311 -22.45 -0.42 2.13
CA ALA A 311 -21.47 -1.47 1.86
C ALA A 311 -21.35 -1.84 0.36
N THR A 312 -22.39 -1.55 -0.42
CA THR A 312 -22.52 -1.91 -1.83
C THR A 312 -22.30 -0.71 -2.74
N GLU A 313 -22.90 0.43 -2.42
CA GLU A 313 -22.87 1.64 -3.25
C GLU A 313 -21.78 2.65 -2.84
N GLY A 314 -21.13 2.45 -1.70
CA GLY A 314 -20.11 3.38 -1.19
C GLY A 314 -20.75 4.59 -0.52
N THR A 315 -20.29 5.81 -0.82
CA THR A 315 -20.84 7.02 -0.19
C THR A 315 -22.11 7.47 -0.90
N VAL A 316 -23.24 7.43 -0.19
CA VAL A 316 -24.57 7.81 -0.68
C VAL A 316 -24.98 9.18 -0.12
N LEU A 317 -25.47 10.05 -1.00
CA LEU A 317 -26.03 11.36 -0.64
C LEU A 317 -27.42 11.18 0.00
N ILE A 318 -27.59 11.76 1.18
CA ILE A 318 -28.87 11.84 1.88
C ILE A 318 -29.57 13.13 1.45
N PRO A 319 -30.80 13.04 0.89
CA PRO A 319 -31.58 14.23 0.56
C PRO A 319 -31.81 15.11 1.79
N ALA A 320 -31.90 16.42 1.61
CA ALA A 320 -31.99 17.38 2.72
C ALA A 320 -33.24 17.15 3.60
N GLU A 321 -34.30 16.64 2.97
CA GLU A 321 -35.59 16.30 3.57
C GLU A 321 -35.62 14.96 4.33
N ALA A 322 -34.58 14.13 4.21
CA ALA A 322 -34.55 12.82 4.85
C ALA A 322 -34.28 12.91 6.36
N ALA A 323 -34.96 12.07 7.15
CA ALA A 323 -34.74 11.97 8.58
C ALA A 323 -33.30 11.48 8.92
N PRO A 324 -32.78 11.72 10.13
CA PRO A 324 -31.52 11.13 10.60
C PRO A 324 -31.51 9.61 10.45
N ARG A 325 -30.39 9.09 9.95
CA ARG A 325 -30.15 7.68 9.68
C ARG A 325 -30.21 6.92 11.00
N PRO A 326 -31.11 5.94 11.12
CA PRO A 326 -31.40 5.31 12.40
C PRO A 326 -30.35 4.27 12.79
N SER A 327 -29.67 3.63 11.83
CA SER A 327 -28.68 2.57 12.08
C SER A 327 -27.59 2.51 11.00
N GLU A 328 -26.48 1.83 11.28
CA GLU A 328 -25.37 1.64 10.33
C GLU A 328 -25.75 0.80 9.10
N LYS A 329 -26.82 0.00 9.19
CA LYS A 329 -27.31 -0.84 8.09
C LYS A 329 -28.42 -0.19 7.28
N ALA A 330 -29.01 0.89 7.78
CA ALA A 330 -30.12 1.55 7.12
C ALA A 330 -29.69 2.16 5.77
N VAL A 331 -30.36 1.78 4.69
CA VAL A 331 -30.16 2.28 3.33
C VAL A 331 -31.32 3.19 2.96
N TRP A 332 -31.03 4.38 2.46
CA TRP A 332 -32.04 5.32 2.00
C TRP A 332 -32.65 4.85 0.69
N ASN A 333 -33.96 4.62 0.69
CA ASN A 333 -34.68 4.30 -0.52
C ASN A 333 -35.21 5.58 -1.16
N VAL A 334 -34.68 5.92 -2.33
CA VAL A 334 -35.03 7.14 -3.08
C VAL A 334 -36.50 7.14 -3.53
N LEU A 335 -37.10 5.97 -3.77
CA LEU A 335 -38.48 5.84 -4.24
C LEU A 335 -39.50 5.92 -3.12
N SER A 336 -39.22 5.29 -1.98
CA SER A 336 -40.14 5.29 -0.83
C SER A 336 -39.89 6.45 0.15
N HIS A 337 -38.78 7.18 0.00
CA HIS A 337 -38.35 8.24 0.92
C HIS A 337 -38.26 7.75 2.38
N LEU A 338 -37.82 6.51 2.57
CA LEU A 338 -37.70 5.87 3.88
C LEU A 338 -36.36 5.14 4.01
N TRP A 339 -35.93 4.96 5.26
CA TRP A 339 -34.81 4.11 5.62
C TRP A 339 -35.25 2.65 5.65
N ASN A 340 -34.58 1.80 4.87
CA ASN A 340 -34.76 0.35 4.88
C ASN A 340 -33.56 -0.31 5.56
N GLU A 341 -33.75 -1.40 6.30
CA GLU A 341 -32.64 -2.18 6.88
C GLU A 341 -32.29 -3.42 6.06
#